data_AF-A0A382VXZ8-F1
#
_entry.id   AF-A0A382VXZ8-F1
#
_cell.length_a   1.000
_cell.length_b   1.000
_cell.length_c   1.000
_cell.angle_alpha   90.00
_cell.angle_beta   90.00
_cell.angle_gamma   90.00
#
_symmetry.space_group_name_H-M   'P 1'
#
loop_
_entity.id
_entity.type
_entity.pdbx_description
1 polymer ?
#
loop_
_entity_poly.entity_id
_entity_poly.type
_entity_poly.pdbx_seq_one_letter_code
_entity_poly.pdbx_strand_id
1 'polypeptide(L)'
;MCGKSPHHRLWRSKGCQFLLIFQAGSAEMTASINKYRNAKAIILSIVFETIIFAFPAADSASVLQTGELILGDEVKASGQKLMTQSAGFTRIHDDSAYELRTVVIGVHGTKSQGYEWVESLKKLAREYRHTYFYRYDWDVCPDSSAKRLSEDLIELTGQVPGANRIILFGHSFGGLVVSFLSGQVHINIP
;
A
#
# COMPACT_ATOMS: atom_id res chain seq x y z
N MET A 1 -9.20 -15.97 -15.74
CA MET A 1 -10.32 -16.84 -15.27
C MET A 1 -9.83 -17.60 -14.05
N CYS A 2 -10.23 -17.18 -12.86
CA CYS A 2 -9.85 -17.83 -11.61
C CYS A 2 -10.50 -19.21 -11.51
N GLY A 3 -9.68 -20.22 -11.27
CA GLY A 3 -10.11 -21.61 -11.16
C GLY A 3 -11.17 -21.79 -10.09
N LYS A 4 -12.14 -22.66 -10.36
CA LYS A 4 -13.23 -23.02 -9.46
C LYS A 4 -12.67 -23.52 -8.12
N SER A 5 -12.75 -22.67 -7.10
CA SER A 5 -12.74 -23.14 -5.71
C SER A 5 -14.08 -23.86 -5.44
N PRO A 6 -14.11 -25.00 -4.71
CA PRO A 6 -15.31 -25.82 -4.60
C PRO A 6 -16.42 -25.25 -3.69
N HIS A 7 -16.26 -24.02 -3.19
CA HIS A 7 -17.24 -23.39 -2.31
C HIS A 7 -17.79 -22.08 -2.89
N HIS A 8 -18.59 -22.15 -3.96
CA HIS A 8 -19.33 -21.00 -4.46
C HIS A 8 -20.78 -21.02 -3.98
N ARG A 9 -21.10 -20.12 -3.04
CA ARG A 9 -22.45 -19.55 -2.90
C ARG A 9 -22.45 -18.21 -3.63
N LEU A 10 -23.31 -18.11 -4.64
CA LEU A 10 -23.49 -16.95 -5.52
C LEU A 10 -23.78 -15.68 -4.71
N TRP A 11 -22.99 -14.61 -4.88
CA TRP A 11 -23.40 -13.25 -4.52
C TRP A 11 -23.33 -12.36 -5.75
N ARG A 12 -24.50 -12.01 -6.29
CA ARG A 12 -24.67 -10.82 -7.14
C ARG A 12 -24.86 -9.64 -6.18
N SER A 13 -23.97 -8.66 -6.21
CA SER A 13 -24.24 -7.36 -5.59
C SER A 13 -23.93 -6.25 -6.60
N LYS A 14 -24.90 -5.33 -6.75
CA LYS A 14 -24.72 -4.06 -7.44
C LYS A 14 -24.04 -3.11 -6.45
N GLY A 15 -22.95 -2.48 -6.88
CA GLY A 15 -22.35 -1.29 -6.28
C GLY A 15 -22.34 -1.23 -4.74
N CYS A 16 -21.34 -1.84 -4.11
CA CYS A 16 -21.02 -1.56 -2.71
C CYS A 16 -19.57 -1.11 -2.60
N GLN A 17 -19.38 0.11 -2.09
CA GLN A 17 -18.12 0.57 -1.53
C GLN A 17 -18.00 -0.04 -0.14
N PHE A 18 -17.00 -0.90 0.07
CA PHE A 18 -16.74 -1.53 1.37
C PHE A 18 -15.69 -0.70 2.13
N LEU A 19 -16.03 -0.33 3.36
CA LEU A 19 -15.15 0.34 4.32
C LEU A 19 -14.82 -0.66 5.43
N LEU A 20 -13.54 -0.94 5.62
CA LEU A 20 -13.02 -1.71 6.75
C LEU A 20 -12.20 -0.79 7.64
N ILE A 21 -12.48 -0.79 8.95
CA ILE A 21 -11.80 0.03 9.97
C ILE A 21 -11.23 -0.91 11.03
N PHE A 22 -9.93 -0.79 11.32
CA PHE A 22 -9.26 -1.47 12.43
C PHE A 22 -8.82 -0.45 13.51
N GLN A 23 -8.77 -0.84 14.80
CA GLN A 23 -8.33 0.00 15.91
C GLN A 23 -7.38 -0.81 16.83
N ALA A 24 -6.18 -0.29 17.13
CA ALA A 24 -5.13 -0.97 17.90
C ALA A 24 -4.97 -0.42 19.34
N GLY A 25 -4.54 -1.29 20.27
CA GLY A 25 -4.17 -0.99 21.66
C GLY A 25 -2.67 -1.18 21.88
N SER A 26 -2.04 -0.32 22.69
CA SER A 26 -0.58 -0.17 22.81
C SER A 26 0.08 -1.12 23.81
N ALA A 27 1.23 -1.70 23.44
CA ALA A 27 2.24 -2.20 24.38
C ALA A 27 3.65 -1.73 23.97
N GLU A 28 4.33 -1.03 24.87
CA GLU A 28 5.70 -0.54 24.69
C GLU A 28 6.73 -1.66 24.86
N MET A 29 7.78 -1.69 24.03
CA MET A 29 8.96 -2.53 24.26
C MET A 29 10.24 -1.74 23.97
N THR A 30 11.10 -1.62 24.97
CA THR A 30 12.34 -0.84 24.99
C THR A 30 13.51 -1.63 24.39
N ALA A 31 14.34 -0.95 23.60
CA ALA A 31 15.58 -1.47 23.03
C ALA A 31 16.72 -1.50 24.05
N SER A 32 17.62 -2.48 23.94
CA SER A 32 18.90 -2.50 24.66
C SER A 32 20.07 -2.61 23.68
N ILE A 33 20.93 -1.59 23.69
CA ILE A 33 22.20 -1.49 22.94
C ILE A 33 23.36 -1.78 23.90
N ASN A 34 24.32 -2.61 23.51
CA ASN A 34 25.67 -2.69 24.08
C ASN A 34 26.56 -3.54 23.15
N LYS A 35 27.89 -3.41 23.03
CA LYS A 35 28.88 -2.33 23.16
C LYS A 35 30.20 -2.96 22.67
N TYR A 36 30.95 -2.20 21.88
CA TYR A 36 32.27 -2.49 21.31
C TYR A 36 33.28 -3.22 22.23
N ARG A 37 34.18 -4.03 21.64
CA ARG A 37 35.60 -4.15 22.06
C ARG A 37 36.53 -4.67 20.95
N ASN A 38 37.69 -4.01 20.84
CA ASN A 38 38.74 -4.12 19.83
C ASN A 38 39.69 -5.33 20.03
N ALA A 39 40.29 -5.85 18.95
CA ALA A 39 41.64 -6.44 18.94
C ALA A 39 42.22 -6.50 17.51
N LYS A 40 43.55 -6.44 17.41
CA LYS A 40 44.37 -6.05 16.25
C LYS A 40 44.63 -7.19 15.22
N ALA A 41 44.58 -6.79 13.94
CA ALA A 41 45.39 -7.19 12.77
C ALA A 41 45.78 -8.66 12.51
N ILE A 42 45.23 -9.22 11.42
CA ILE A 42 45.93 -10.12 10.49
C ILE A 42 45.51 -9.73 9.06
N ILE A 43 46.44 -9.22 8.25
CA ILE A 43 46.22 -8.97 6.81
C ILE A 43 46.46 -10.31 6.10
N LEU A 44 45.39 -10.93 5.61
CA LEU A 44 45.47 -12.03 4.66
C LEU A 44 44.69 -11.64 3.40
N SER A 45 45.42 -11.54 2.30
CA SER A 45 44.92 -11.21 0.97
C SER A 45 43.92 -12.27 0.51
N ILE A 46 42.64 -11.91 0.45
CA ILE A 46 41.61 -12.66 -0.28
C ILE A 46 40.98 -11.67 -1.25
N VAL A 47 41.34 -11.79 -2.52
CA VAL A 47 40.61 -11.15 -3.63
C VAL A 47 39.29 -11.92 -3.74
N PHE A 48 38.31 -11.53 -2.93
CA PHE A 48 36.94 -11.95 -3.10
C PHE A 48 36.29 -10.88 -3.97
N GLU A 49 36.00 -11.21 -5.22
CA GLU A 49 35.12 -10.38 -6.03
C GLU A 49 33.75 -10.37 -5.35
N THR A 50 33.55 -9.40 -4.46
CA THR A 50 32.23 -9.02 -4.01
C THR A 50 31.55 -8.39 -5.22
N ILE A 51 30.86 -9.21 -6.00
CA ILE A 51 29.72 -8.74 -6.78
C ILE A 51 28.80 -8.11 -5.74
N ILE A 52 28.88 -6.78 -5.63
CA ILE A 52 27.87 -5.98 -4.95
C ILE A 52 26.62 -6.20 -5.79
N PHE A 53 25.83 -7.22 -5.44
CA PHE A 53 24.42 -7.18 -5.73
C PHE A 53 23.92 -5.95 -4.99
N ALA A 54 23.81 -4.84 -5.72
CA ALA A 54 22.94 -3.76 -5.33
C ALA A 54 21.57 -4.41 -5.17
N PHE A 55 21.21 -4.76 -3.94
CA PHE A 55 19.81 -4.91 -3.61
C PHE A 55 19.18 -3.59 -4.08
N PRO A 56 18.21 -3.61 -5.01
CA PRO A 56 17.49 -2.39 -5.30
C PRO A 56 16.95 -1.91 -3.96
N ALA A 57 17.35 -0.69 -3.58
CA ALA A 57 16.79 -0.02 -2.43
C ALA A 57 15.27 -0.10 -2.57
N ALA A 58 14.58 -0.44 -1.47
CA ALA A 58 13.12 -0.45 -1.37
C ALA A 58 12.56 0.69 -2.24
N ASP A 59 11.81 0.31 -3.29
CA ASP A 59 11.27 1.28 -4.24
C ASP A 59 10.36 2.19 -3.43
N SER A 60 10.86 3.39 -3.15
CA SER A 60 10.18 4.32 -2.27
C SER A 60 8.87 4.67 -2.96
N ALA A 61 7.73 4.40 -2.32
CA ALA A 61 6.41 4.59 -2.91
C ALA A 61 6.35 5.88 -3.74
N SER A 62 6.00 5.78 -5.03
CA SER A 62 6.01 6.94 -5.91
C SER A 62 5.10 8.03 -5.35
N VAL A 63 5.47 9.30 -5.47
CA VAL A 63 4.73 10.42 -4.87
C VAL A 63 4.08 11.26 -5.97
N LEU A 64 2.77 11.50 -5.84
CA LEU A 64 2.02 12.45 -6.66
C LEU A 64 1.46 13.56 -5.78
N GLN A 65 1.67 14.81 -6.16
CA GLN A 65 1.08 15.94 -5.46
C GLN A 65 -0.40 16.07 -5.81
N THR A 66 -1.25 16.43 -4.85
CA THR A 66 -2.67 16.68 -5.13
C THR A 66 -2.86 17.76 -6.18
N GLY A 67 -1.95 18.74 -6.27
CA GLY A 67 -1.93 19.78 -7.30
C GLY A 67 -1.79 19.24 -8.73
N GLU A 68 -1.24 18.04 -8.91
CA GLU A 68 -1.09 17.39 -10.22
C GLU A 68 -2.33 16.64 -10.69
N LEU A 69 -3.31 16.45 -9.81
CA LEU A 69 -4.55 15.73 -10.07
C LEU A 69 -5.67 16.76 -10.30
N ILE A 70 -5.80 17.28 -11.50
CA ILE A 70 -6.80 18.30 -11.85
C ILE A 70 -8.21 17.70 -11.94
N LEU A 71 -9.20 18.44 -11.44
CA LEU A 71 -10.63 18.09 -11.46
C LEU A 71 -11.33 18.72 -12.68
N GLY A 72 -12.62 18.47 -12.85
CA GLY A 72 -13.39 19.01 -13.96
C GLY A 72 -13.01 18.36 -15.28
N ASP A 73 -12.77 19.16 -16.32
CA ASP A 73 -12.53 18.68 -17.69
C ASP A 73 -11.27 17.80 -17.80
N GLU A 74 -10.29 18.00 -16.92
CA GLU A 74 -9.02 17.25 -16.90
C GLU A 74 -9.05 15.99 -16.03
N VAL A 75 -10.18 15.68 -15.37
CA VAL A 75 -10.25 14.56 -14.41
C VAL A 75 -9.85 13.22 -15.04
N LYS A 76 -10.12 13.03 -16.34
CA LYS A 76 -9.72 11.82 -17.07
C LYS A 76 -8.21 11.73 -17.24
N ALA A 77 -7.53 12.84 -17.53
CA ALA A 77 -6.07 12.89 -17.64
C ALA A 77 -5.41 12.62 -16.27
N SER A 78 -5.95 13.21 -15.20
CA SER A 78 -5.55 12.92 -13.82
C SER A 78 -5.74 11.43 -13.47
N GLY A 79 -6.85 10.84 -13.90
CA GLY A 79 -7.10 9.41 -13.75
C GLY A 79 -6.06 8.55 -14.46
N GLN A 80 -5.71 8.90 -15.70
CA GLN A 80 -4.63 8.22 -16.42
C GLN A 80 -3.30 8.36 -15.68
N LYS A 81 -2.98 9.54 -15.13
CA LYS A 81 -1.76 9.76 -14.33
C LYS A 81 -1.65 8.81 -13.14
N LEU A 82 -2.78 8.51 -12.47
CA LEU A 82 -2.85 7.49 -11.42
C LEU A 82 -2.63 6.07 -11.97
N MET A 83 -3.27 5.73 -13.08
CA MET A 83 -3.19 4.39 -13.67
C MET A 83 -1.88 4.07 -14.36
N THR A 84 -1.08 5.09 -14.72
CA THR A 84 0.26 4.94 -15.32
C THR A 84 1.37 4.81 -14.29
N GLN A 85 1.08 4.94 -12.99
CA GLN A 85 2.06 4.67 -11.94
C GLN A 85 2.50 3.20 -11.98
N SER A 86 3.68 2.92 -11.41
CA SER A 86 4.14 1.54 -11.20
C SER A 86 3.12 0.74 -10.37
N ALA A 87 3.17 -0.60 -10.49
CA ALA A 87 2.41 -1.44 -9.57
C ALA A 87 2.88 -1.22 -8.12
N GLY A 88 1.98 -1.37 -7.15
CA GLY A 88 2.25 -1.08 -5.74
C GLY A 88 1.61 0.24 -5.29
N PHE A 89 2.22 0.86 -4.27
CA PHE A 89 1.72 2.08 -3.66
C PHE A 89 2.25 3.34 -4.36
N THR A 90 1.32 4.23 -4.69
CA THR A 90 1.62 5.63 -4.98
C THR A 90 1.05 6.49 -3.86
N ARG A 91 1.90 7.26 -3.19
CA ARG A 91 1.49 8.24 -2.18
C ARG A 91 0.87 9.46 -2.86
N ILE A 92 -0.33 9.83 -2.42
CA ILE A 92 -0.98 11.09 -2.79
C ILE A 92 -0.67 12.10 -1.70
N HIS A 93 0.14 13.10 -2.04
CA HIS A 93 0.66 14.07 -1.08
C HIS A 93 -0.08 15.39 -1.19
N ASP A 94 -0.54 15.89 -0.05
CA ASP A 94 -0.95 17.27 0.14
C ASP A 94 -0.13 17.87 1.30
N ASP A 95 0.27 19.13 1.18
CA ASP A 95 1.04 19.83 2.21
C ASP A 95 0.18 20.23 3.42
N SER A 96 -1.15 20.28 3.24
CA SER A 96 -2.10 20.61 4.31
C SER A 96 -2.49 19.44 5.22
N ALA A 97 -2.03 18.22 4.89
CA ALA A 97 -2.37 17.01 5.62
C ALA A 97 -1.86 17.03 7.07
N TYR A 98 -2.74 16.71 8.03
CA TYR A 98 -2.43 16.85 9.46
C TYR A 98 -2.56 15.54 10.25
N GLU A 99 -3.33 14.56 9.80
CA GLU A 99 -3.47 13.27 10.47
C GLU A 99 -2.30 12.34 10.06
N LEU A 100 -1.54 11.88 11.05
CA LEU A 100 -0.26 11.16 10.86
C LEU A 100 -0.34 9.68 11.22
N ARG A 101 -1.38 9.23 11.92
CA ARG A 101 -1.45 7.88 12.50
C ARG A 101 -2.29 6.90 11.68
N THR A 102 -2.99 7.39 10.67
CA THR A 102 -3.89 6.61 9.83
C THR A 102 -3.35 6.53 8.42
N VAL A 103 -3.15 5.30 7.95
CA VAL A 103 -2.85 4.98 6.56
C VAL A 103 -4.16 4.76 5.82
N VAL A 104 -4.40 5.53 4.77
CA VAL A 104 -5.60 5.44 3.92
C VAL A 104 -5.21 4.96 2.54
N ILE A 105 -5.88 3.93 2.02
CA ILE A 105 -5.50 3.27 0.77
C ILE A 105 -6.74 3.08 -0.12
N GLY A 106 -6.68 3.57 -1.35
CA GLY A 106 -7.63 3.27 -2.42
C GLY A 106 -7.14 2.13 -3.32
N VAL A 107 -7.94 1.09 -3.52
CA VAL A 107 -7.63 -0.11 -4.32
C VAL A 107 -8.56 -0.16 -5.53
N HIS A 108 -8.01 -0.01 -6.74
CA HIS A 108 -8.82 0.12 -7.95
C HIS A 108 -9.53 -1.18 -8.38
N GLY A 109 -10.52 -1.05 -9.27
CA GLY A 109 -11.22 -2.18 -9.88
C GLY A 109 -10.62 -2.63 -11.20
N THR A 110 -11.23 -3.64 -11.82
CA THR A 110 -10.90 -4.11 -13.17
C THR A 110 -11.02 -2.97 -14.19
N LYS A 111 -10.01 -2.82 -15.05
CA LYS A 111 -9.98 -1.80 -16.13
C LYS A 111 -10.27 -0.38 -15.65
N SER A 112 -9.89 -0.07 -14.41
CA SER A 112 -9.97 1.28 -13.86
C SER A 112 -9.29 2.28 -14.79
N GLN A 113 -9.94 3.42 -15.00
CA GLN A 113 -9.34 4.56 -15.72
C GLN A 113 -8.81 5.62 -14.75
N GLY A 114 -8.92 5.37 -13.43
CA GLY A 114 -8.37 6.16 -12.34
C GLY A 114 -9.15 7.43 -12.00
N TYR A 115 -9.95 7.97 -12.93
CA TYR A 115 -10.64 9.24 -12.72
C TYR A 115 -11.69 9.16 -11.60
N GLU A 116 -12.24 7.97 -11.35
CA GLU A 116 -13.17 7.73 -10.25
C GLU A 116 -12.53 7.91 -8.86
N TRP A 117 -11.20 7.90 -8.79
CA TRP A 117 -10.43 8.05 -7.55
C TRP A 117 -9.93 9.47 -7.32
N VAL A 118 -9.85 10.30 -8.37
CA VAL A 118 -9.15 11.60 -8.32
C VAL A 118 -9.68 12.51 -7.22
N GLU A 119 -10.99 12.75 -7.20
CA GLU A 119 -11.57 13.67 -6.21
C GLU A 119 -11.47 13.12 -4.78
N SER A 120 -11.79 11.84 -4.59
CA SER A 120 -11.78 11.18 -3.29
C SER A 120 -10.36 11.15 -2.70
N LEU A 121 -9.35 10.77 -3.50
CA LEU A 121 -7.96 10.73 -3.04
C LEU A 121 -7.43 12.12 -2.70
N LYS A 122 -7.79 13.17 -3.46
CA LYS A 122 -7.43 14.55 -3.09
C LYS A 122 -8.03 14.96 -1.76
N LYS A 123 -9.31 14.66 -1.53
CA LYS A 123 -10.00 14.96 -0.27
C LYS A 123 -9.35 14.24 0.90
N LEU A 124 -9.08 12.95 0.74
CA LEU A 124 -8.40 12.13 1.76
C LEU A 124 -6.98 12.63 2.03
N ALA A 125 -6.20 12.96 1.00
CA ALA A 125 -4.82 13.41 1.14
C ALA A 125 -4.68 14.75 1.87
N ARG A 126 -5.71 15.61 1.87
CA ARG A 126 -5.74 16.85 2.67
C ARG A 126 -5.95 16.61 4.17
N GLU A 127 -6.47 15.46 4.53
CA GLU A 127 -6.73 15.09 5.93
C GLU A 127 -5.65 14.15 6.45
N TYR A 128 -5.40 13.07 5.71
CA TYR A 128 -4.50 11.97 6.08
C TYR A 128 -3.18 12.06 5.30
N ARG A 129 -2.07 12.28 6.02
CA ARG A 129 -0.72 12.39 5.44
C ARG A 129 -0.29 11.10 4.74
N HIS A 130 -0.84 9.97 5.16
CA HIS A 130 -0.54 8.64 4.64
C HIS A 130 -1.67 8.14 3.73
N THR A 131 -2.00 8.93 2.70
CA THR A 131 -2.96 8.55 1.66
C THR A 131 -2.25 7.93 0.45
N TYR A 132 -2.70 6.76 0.02
CA TYR A 132 -2.11 6.01 -1.08
C TYR A 132 -3.16 5.51 -2.08
N PHE A 133 -2.74 5.40 -3.34
CA PHE A 133 -3.43 4.65 -4.38
C PHE A 133 -2.64 3.36 -4.65
N TYR A 134 -3.31 2.21 -4.59
CA TYR A 134 -2.68 0.91 -4.82
C TYR A 134 -3.03 0.38 -6.20
N ARG A 135 -2.01 0.21 -7.04
CA ARG A 135 -2.13 -0.34 -8.39
C ARG A 135 -1.70 -1.80 -8.42
N TYR A 136 -2.55 -2.67 -8.96
CA TYR A 136 -2.26 -4.09 -9.13
C TYR A 136 -2.74 -4.57 -10.50
N ASP A 137 -2.22 -5.73 -10.91
CA ASP A 137 -2.73 -6.43 -12.09
C ASP A 137 -4.09 -7.06 -11.78
N TRP A 138 -5.15 -6.51 -12.36
CA TRP A 138 -6.53 -6.97 -12.16
C TRP A 138 -6.86 -8.27 -12.90
N ASP A 139 -5.98 -8.77 -13.77
CA ASP A 139 -6.16 -10.06 -14.43
C ASP A 139 -5.78 -11.24 -13.51
N VAL A 140 -5.17 -10.94 -12.36
CA VAL A 140 -4.87 -11.86 -11.26
C VAL A 140 -6.08 -12.05 -10.34
N CYS A 141 -6.18 -13.23 -9.73
CA CYS A 141 -7.27 -13.56 -8.83
C CYS A 141 -7.25 -12.72 -7.54
N PRO A 142 -8.42 -12.34 -6.99
CA PRO A 142 -8.48 -11.44 -5.85
C PRO A 142 -7.73 -11.93 -4.61
N ASP A 143 -7.67 -13.23 -4.37
CA ASP A 143 -6.95 -13.86 -3.26
C ASP A 143 -5.43 -13.73 -3.43
N SER A 144 -4.91 -13.95 -4.63
CA SER A 144 -3.50 -13.71 -4.97
C SER A 144 -3.15 -12.22 -4.93
N SER A 145 -4.01 -11.35 -5.44
CA SER A 145 -3.84 -9.89 -5.35
C SER A 145 -3.89 -9.42 -3.89
N ALA A 146 -4.75 -10.01 -3.07
CA ALA A 146 -4.83 -9.72 -1.64
C ALA A 146 -3.57 -10.15 -0.90
N LYS A 147 -3.01 -11.33 -1.23
CA LYS A 147 -1.76 -11.80 -0.66
C LYS A 147 -0.63 -10.82 -0.97
N ARG A 148 -0.54 -10.38 -2.23
CA ARG A 148 0.46 -9.39 -2.64
C ARG A 148 0.29 -8.06 -1.91
N LEU A 149 -0.94 -7.56 -1.82
CA LEU A 149 -1.25 -6.35 -1.05
C LEU A 149 -0.87 -6.51 0.43
N SER A 150 -1.05 -7.70 1.03
CA SER A 150 -0.62 -7.97 2.40
C SER A 150 0.89 -7.86 2.57
N GLU A 151 1.67 -8.38 1.63
CA GLU A 151 3.14 -8.30 1.65
C GLU A 151 3.59 -6.83 1.53
N ASP A 152 3.01 -6.09 0.57
CA ASP A 152 3.32 -4.68 0.37
C ASP A 152 2.92 -3.83 1.59
N LEU A 153 1.81 -4.16 2.27
CA LEU A 153 1.36 -3.47 3.49
C LEU A 153 2.33 -3.62 4.66
N ILE A 154 2.94 -4.79 4.82
CA ILE A 154 3.96 -5.03 5.87
C ILE A 154 5.16 -4.11 5.62
N GLU A 155 5.60 -3.99 4.38
CA GLU A 155 6.69 -3.09 4.01
C GLU A 155 6.30 -1.62 4.24
N LEU A 156 5.12 -1.20 3.78
CA LEU A 156 4.64 0.17 3.91
C LEU A 156 4.52 0.61 5.39
N THR A 157 3.95 -0.25 6.24
CA THR A 157 3.75 0.07 7.66
C THR A 157 5.07 0.15 8.41
N GLY A 158 6.10 -0.61 8.02
CA GLY A 158 7.46 -0.46 8.53
C GLY A 158 8.10 0.91 8.23
N GLN A 159 7.63 1.60 7.18
CA GLN A 159 8.12 2.91 6.77
C GLN A 159 7.33 4.09 7.35
N VAL A 160 6.19 3.82 8.00
CA VAL A 160 5.31 4.83 8.59
C VAL A 160 5.28 4.68 10.12
N PRO A 161 6.34 5.13 10.82
CA PRO A 161 6.41 4.96 12.28
C PRO A 161 5.28 5.72 12.98
N GLY A 162 4.58 5.04 13.87
CA GLY A 162 3.49 5.61 14.67
C GLY A 162 2.10 5.52 14.04
N ALA A 163 1.98 4.98 12.82
CA ALA A 163 0.69 4.59 12.28
C ALA A 163 0.12 3.39 13.04
N ASN A 164 -1.14 3.50 13.47
CA ASN A 164 -1.84 2.48 14.26
C ASN A 164 -3.22 2.14 13.69
N ARG A 165 -3.57 2.73 12.54
CA ARG A 165 -4.84 2.53 11.86
C ARG A 165 -4.60 2.43 10.36
N ILE A 166 -5.25 1.46 9.73
CA ILE A 166 -5.29 1.33 8.27
C ILE A 166 -6.76 1.35 7.84
N ILE A 167 -7.06 2.17 6.85
CA ILE A 167 -8.37 2.26 6.21
C ILE A 167 -8.21 1.91 4.73
N LEU A 168 -8.96 0.90 4.30
CA LEU A 168 -8.92 0.39 2.92
C LEU A 168 -10.26 0.68 2.24
N PHE A 169 -10.19 1.25 1.04
CA PHE A 169 -11.32 1.45 0.15
C PHE A 169 -11.12 0.63 -1.11
N GLY A 170 -11.99 -0.35 -1.36
CA GLY A 170 -11.98 -1.11 -2.61
C GLY A 170 -13.13 -0.70 -3.52
N HIS A 171 -12.83 -0.40 -4.79
CA HIS A 171 -13.86 -0.17 -5.81
C HIS A 171 -14.04 -1.39 -6.71
N SER A 172 -15.28 -1.84 -6.93
CA SER A 172 -15.60 -2.97 -7.80
C SER A 172 -14.75 -4.22 -7.45
N PHE A 173 -13.96 -4.75 -8.38
CA PHE A 173 -13.05 -5.89 -8.14
C PHE A 173 -12.02 -5.64 -7.02
N GLY A 174 -11.59 -4.40 -6.82
CA GLY A 174 -10.73 -4.02 -5.69
C GLY A 174 -11.42 -4.22 -4.34
N GLY A 175 -12.76 -4.17 -4.29
CA GLY A 175 -13.53 -4.53 -3.10
C GLY A 175 -13.40 -6.01 -2.74
N LEU A 176 -13.31 -6.90 -3.74
CA LEU A 176 -13.02 -8.32 -3.49
C LEU A 176 -11.61 -8.50 -2.97
N VAL A 177 -10.60 -7.83 -3.55
CA VAL A 177 -9.21 -7.87 -3.06
C VAL A 177 -9.14 -7.46 -1.59
N VAL A 178 -9.75 -6.34 -1.22
CA VAL A 178 -9.83 -5.86 0.17
C VAL A 178 -10.57 -6.85 1.08
N SER A 179 -11.61 -7.51 0.58
CA SER A 179 -12.36 -8.52 1.34
C SER A 179 -11.58 -9.83 1.53
N PHE A 180 -10.80 -10.27 0.54
CA PHE A 180 -9.91 -11.41 0.71
C PHE A 180 -8.76 -11.09 1.65
N LEU A 181 -8.21 -9.87 1.55
CA LEU A 181 -7.18 -9.39 2.46
C LEU A 181 -7.65 -9.50 3.91
N SER A 182 -8.87 -9.05 4.22
CA SER A 182 -9.40 -9.12 5.59
C SER A 182 -9.52 -10.54 6.15
N GLY A 183 -9.66 -11.55 5.29
CA GLY A 183 -9.62 -12.97 5.66
C GLY A 183 -8.21 -13.58 5.74
N GLN A 184 -7.21 -12.94 5.14
CA GLN A 184 -5.81 -13.39 5.14
C GLN A 184 -4.97 -12.73 6.24
N VAL A 185 -5.33 -11.51 6.64
CA VAL A 185 -4.53 -10.73 7.57
C VAL A 185 -4.77 -11.13 9.02
N HIS A 186 -3.85 -11.93 9.55
CA HIS A 186 -3.41 -11.82 10.95
C HIS A 186 -2.37 -10.68 11.07
N ILE A 187 -2.69 -9.48 10.59
CA ILE A 187 -1.78 -8.34 10.76
C ILE A 187 -1.84 -7.94 12.23
N ASN A 188 -0.81 -8.35 12.98
CA ASN A 188 -0.43 -7.67 14.21
C ASN A 188 0.17 -6.32 13.79
N ILE A 189 -0.64 -5.27 13.82
CA ILE A 189 -0.12 -3.91 13.90
C ILE A 189 0.40 -3.78 15.34
N PRO A 190 1.72 -3.63 15.55
CA PRO A 190 2.29 -3.51 16.90
C PRO A 190 1.71 -2.32 17.69
#